data_AF-A0A0B4E341-F1
#
_entry.id   AF-A0A0B4E341-F1
#
_cell.length_a   1.000
_cell.length_b   1.000
_cell.length_c   1.000
_cell.angle_alpha   90.00
_cell.angle_beta   90.00
_cell.angle_gamma   90.00
#
_symmetry.space_group_name_H-M   'P 1'
#
loop_
_entity.id
_entity.type
_entity.pdbx_description
1 polymer ?
#
loop_
_entity_poly.entity_id
_entity_poly.type
_entity_poly.pdbx_seq_one_letter_code
_entity_poly.pdbx_strand_id
1 'polypeptide(L)'
;EKASIDEFYLDLSGMDKFFGCYQWTKEIALAVTKETGLPISFALSANKTVSKIGTGEAKPVGRLEIKDLEIKPFLNPLSIKKIP
;
A
#
# COMPACT_ATOMS: atom_id res chain seq x y z
N GLU A 1 -11.11 -0.45 -5.61
CA GLU A 1 -11.87 0.82 -5.51
C GLU A 1 -11.02 1.96 -6.03
N LYS A 2 -11.56 2.76 -6.95
CA LYS A 2 -10.89 3.96 -7.47
C LYS A 2 -11.13 5.12 -6.50
N ALA A 3 -10.06 5.66 -5.92
CA ALA A 3 -10.14 6.78 -4.97
C ALA A 3 -9.93 8.13 -5.66
N SER A 4 -9.04 8.18 -6.67
CA SER A 4 -8.79 9.36 -7.52
C SER A 4 -8.42 8.90 -8.93
N ILE A 5 -7.84 9.79 -9.74
CA ILE A 5 -7.25 9.41 -11.04
C ILE A 5 -5.99 8.55 -10.90
N ASP A 6 -5.22 8.75 -9.83
CA ASP A 6 -3.91 8.14 -9.58
C ASP A 6 -3.87 7.23 -8.34
N GLU A 7 -4.98 7.11 -7.60
CA GLU A 7 -5.04 6.34 -6.36
C GLU A 7 -6.16 5.30 -6.38
N PHE A 8 -5.80 4.08 -5.98
CA PHE A 8 -6.67 2.92 -5.98
C PHE A 8 -6.44 2.09 -4.72
N TYR A 9 -7.52 1.58 -4.13
CA TYR A 9 -7.47 0.56 -3.08
C TYR A 9 -7.78 -0.81 -3.68
N LEU A 10 -7.02 -1.81 -3.28
CA LEU A 10 -7.26 -3.21 -3.64
C LEU A 10 -7.55 -3.99 -2.36
N ASP A 11 -8.60 -4.82 -2.38
CA ASP A 11 -8.87 -5.79 -1.33
C ASP A 11 -8.27 -7.13 -1.76
N LEU A 12 -7.33 -7.65 -0.97
CA LEU A 12 -6.61 -8.88 -1.24
C LEU A 12 -7.02 -10.01 -0.29
N SER A 13 -8.11 -9.83 0.45
CA SER A 13 -8.63 -10.82 1.40
C SER A 13 -8.86 -12.17 0.70
N GLY A 14 -8.31 -13.25 1.25
CA GLY A 14 -8.44 -14.60 0.72
C GLY A 14 -7.40 -14.96 -0.36
N MET A 15 -6.65 -13.98 -0.88
CA MET A 15 -5.55 -14.25 -1.82
C MET A 15 -4.33 -14.81 -1.08
N ASP A 16 -4.14 -14.43 0.17
CA ASP A 16 -3.13 -14.91 1.12
C ASP A 16 -3.09 -16.44 1.27
N LYS A 17 -4.23 -17.10 1.04
CA LYS A 17 -4.37 -18.57 1.07
C LYS A 17 -3.61 -19.29 -0.04
N PHE A 18 -3.36 -18.59 -1.15
CA PHE A 18 -2.79 -19.18 -2.37
C PHE A 18 -1.51 -18.46 -2.82
N PHE A 19 -1.38 -17.17 -2.51
CA PHE A 19 -0.30 -16.31 -2.95
C PHE A 19 0.11 -15.34 -1.83
N GLY A 20 1.39 -14.99 -1.75
CA GLY A 20 1.83 -13.93 -0.84
C GLY A 20 1.32 -12.57 -1.31
N CYS A 21 0.38 -11.95 -0.57
CA CYS A 21 -0.22 -10.67 -0.95
C CYS A 21 0.81 -9.57 -1.25
N TYR A 22 1.87 -9.47 -0.45
CA TYR A 22 2.92 -8.49 -0.68
C TYR A 22 3.73 -8.77 -1.96
N GLN A 23 4.01 -10.04 -2.24
CA GLN A 23 4.71 -10.45 -3.46
C GLN A 23 3.87 -10.12 -4.69
N TRP A 24 2.59 -10.48 -4.68
CA TRP A 24 1.68 -10.15 -5.78
C TRP A 24 1.52 -8.63 -5.98
N THR A 25 1.46 -7.86 -4.89
CA THR A 25 1.37 -6.40 -4.97
C THR A 25 2.65 -5.80 -5.59
N LYS A 26 3.83 -6.37 -5.31
CA LYS A 26 5.08 -5.99 -5.99
C LYS A 26 5.03 -6.27 -7.48
N GLU A 27 4.48 -7.42 -7.89
CA GLU A 27 4.33 -7.80 -9.29
C GLU A 27 3.40 -6.85 -10.03
N ILE A 28 2.29 -6.44 -9.42
CA ILE A 28 1.43 -5.38 -9.97
C ILE A 28 2.18 -4.08 -10.15
N ALA A 29 2.93 -3.63 -9.14
CA ALA A 29 3.68 -2.38 -9.26
C ALA A 29 4.71 -2.44 -10.39
N LEU A 30 5.38 -3.58 -10.56
CA LEU A 30 6.30 -3.81 -11.67
C LEU A 30 5.58 -3.82 -13.03
N ALA A 31 4.43 -4.49 -13.12
CA ALA A 31 3.63 -4.54 -14.33
C ALA A 31 3.14 -3.13 -14.73
N VAL A 32 2.59 -2.35 -13.80
CA VAL A 32 2.17 -0.97 -14.07
C VAL A 32 3.34 -0.13 -14.59
N THR A 33 4.49 -0.18 -13.93
CA THR A 33 5.68 0.56 -14.38
C THR A 33 6.18 0.09 -15.74
N LYS A 34 6.18 -1.22 -16.01
CA LYS A 34 6.59 -1.79 -17.29
C LYS A 34 5.67 -1.36 -18.45
N GLU A 35 4.37 -1.43 -18.26
CA GLU A 35 3.39 -1.19 -19.33
C GLU A 35 3.10 0.31 -19.54
N THR A 36 3.26 1.14 -18.52
CA THR A 36 2.93 2.58 -18.60
C THR A 36 4.14 3.50 -18.58
N GLY A 37 5.30 3.01 -18.14
CA GLY A 37 6.47 3.85 -17.86
C GLY A 37 6.34 4.70 -16.58
N LEU A 38 5.23 4.59 -15.85
CA LEU A 38 4.98 5.40 -14.65
C LEU A 38 5.36 4.61 -13.38
N PRO A 39 6.28 5.13 -12.53
CA PRO A 39 6.56 4.52 -11.24
C PRO A 39 5.38 4.72 -10.29
N ILE A 40 5.06 3.70 -9.51
CA ILE A 40 4.04 3.80 -8.45
C ILE A 40 4.63 3.45 -7.09
N SER A 41 4.10 4.10 -6.05
CA SER A 41 4.30 3.69 -4.65
C SER A 41 3.06 2.96 -4.15
N PHE A 42 3.26 2.03 -3.21
CA PHE A 42 2.14 1.39 -2.53
C PHE A 42 2.48 1.08 -1.07
N ALA A 43 1.44 0.91 -0.26
CA ALA A 43 1.53 0.19 1.00
C ALA A 43 0.41 -0.84 1.14
N LEU A 44 0.76 -2.00 1.68
CA LEU A 44 -0.15 -3.09 2.01
C LEU A 44 -0.34 -3.12 3.53
N SER A 45 -1.59 -3.10 3.99
CA SER A 45 -1.91 -3.21 5.41
C SER A 45 -3.34 -3.74 5.63
N ALA A 46 -3.76 -3.86 6.89
CA ALA A 46 -5.04 -4.42 7.32
C ALA A 46 -6.26 -3.63 6.85
N ASN A 47 -6.11 -2.34 6.53
CA ASN A 47 -7.21 -1.49 6.08
C ASN A 47 -6.73 -0.33 5.19
N LYS A 48 -7.71 0.36 4.60
CA LYS A 48 -7.49 1.47 3.65
C LYS A 48 -6.73 2.64 4.29
N THR A 49 -7.09 3.04 5.51
CA THR A 49 -6.50 4.20 6.20
C THR A 49 -5.01 4.02 6.44
N VAL A 50 -4.61 2.87 7.01
CA VAL A 50 -3.18 2.58 7.27
C VAL A 50 -2.43 2.44 5.94
N SER A 51 -3.04 1.82 4.93
CA SER A 51 -2.44 1.69 3.59
C SER A 51 -2.23 3.06 2.92
N LYS A 52 -3.16 3.99 3.09
CA LYS A 52 -3.03 5.35 2.55
C LYS A 52 -1.92 6.14 3.24
N ILE A 53 -1.85 6.10 4.56
CA ILE A 53 -0.78 6.73 5.35
C ILE A 53 0.57 6.11 4.96
N GLY A 54 0.65 4.78 4.93
CA GLY A 54 1.86 4.04 4.53
C GLY A 54 2.34 4.39 3.14
N THR A 55 1.42 4.54 2.18
CA THR A 55 1.78 4.97 0.81
C THR A 55 2.37 6.38 0.81
N GLY A 56 1.85 7.28 1.65
CA GLY A 56 2.42 8.62 1.85
C GLY A 56 3.86 8.58 2.37
N GLU A 57 4.15 7.75 3.38
CA GLU A 57 5.50 7.59 3.93
C GLU A 57 6.47 6.91 2.96
N ALA A 58 5.95 6.07 2.06
CA ALA A 58 6.75 5.32 1.10
C ALA A 58 7.09 6.09 -0.18
N LYS A 59 6.39 7.20 -0.49
CA LYS A 59 6.65 8.00 -1.70
C LYS A 59 8.11 8.49 -1.76
N PRO A 60 8.70 8.63 -2.97
CA PRO A 60 8.05 8.63 -4.29
C PRO A 60 7.94 7.27 -5.00
N VAL A 61 8.78 6.27 -4.69
CA VAL A 61 8.77 4.93 -5.34
C VAL A 61 8.94 3.81 -4.31
N GLY A 62 8.27 3.91 -3.18
CA GLY A 62 8.39 2.96 -2.08
C GLY A 62 7.30 1.90 -2.06
N ARG A 63 7.61 0.80 -1.37
CA ARG A 63 6.78 -0.39 -1.25
C ARG A 63 6.78 -0.85 0.19
N LEU A 64 5.73 -0.55 0.93
CA LEU A 64 5.66 -0.84 2.36
C LEU A 64 4.67 -1.98 2.64
N GLU A 65 5.02 -2.86 3.57
CA GLU A 65 4.08 -3.79 4.19
C GLU A 65 4.00 -3.41 5.67
N ILE A 66 2.79 -3.14 6.17
CA ILE A 66 2.55 -2.82 7.57
C ILE A 66 1.63 -3.91 8.11
N LYS A 67 2.21 -4.90 8.77
CA LYS A 67 1.46 -6.03 9.36
C LYS A 67 0.71 -5.57 10.61
N ASP A 68 -0.30 -6.33 11.01
CA ASP A 68 -1.18 -6.00 12.14
C ASP A 68 -0.42 -5.60 13.42
N LEU A 69 0.64 -6.35 13.75
CA LEU A 69 1.49 -6.09 14.93
C LEU A 69 2.30 -4.80 14.81
N GLU A 70 2.55 -4.32 13.59
CA GLU A 70 3.36 -3.14 13.28
C GLU A 70 2.51 -1.87 13.17
N ILE A 71 1.18 -1.98 13.05
CA ILE A 71 0.28 -0.82 12.86
C ILE A 71 0.45 0.20 13.98
N LYS A 72 0.40 -0.22 15.25
CA LYS A 72 0.55 0.71 16.39
C LYS A 72 1.95 1.34 16.42
N PRO A 73 3.06 0.58 16.39
CA PRO A 73 4.40 1.16 16.28
C PRO A 73 4.57 2.12 15.11
N PHE A 74 3.96 1.82 13.95
CA PHE A 74 4.03 2.66 12.76
C PHE A 74 3.24 3.97 12.91
N LEU A 75 2.04 3.94 13.48
CA LEU A 75 1.18 5.12 13.62
C LEU A 75 1.56 6.04 14.79
N ASN A 76 2.00 5.47 15.92
CA ASN A 76 2.28 6.22 17.15
C ASN A 76 3.18 7.45 16.99
N PRO A 77 4.29 7.41 16.21
CA PRO A 77 5.16 8.58 16.05
C PRO A 77 4.63 9.61 15.04
N LEU A 78 3.56 9.30 14.29
CA LEU A 78 3.07 10.16 13.23
C LEU A 78 2.15 11.27 13.78
N SER A 79 2.22 12.45 13.15
CA SER A 79 1.27 13.52 13.43
C SER A 79 -0.16 13.11 13.07
N ILE A 80 -1.14 13.49 13.91
CA ILE A 80 -2.58 13.33 13.62
C ILE A 80 -3.00 13.96 12.30
N LYS A 81 -2.24 14.94 11.78
CA LYS A 81 -2.48 15.57 10.47
C LYS A 81 -2.30 14.61 9.30
N LYS A 82 -1.72 13.42 9.52
CA LYS A 82 -1.57 12.38 8.49
C LYS A 82 -2.81 11.50 8.33
N ILE A 83 -3.80 11.60 9.22
CA ILE A 83 -5.07 10.88 9.06
C ILE A 83 -5.77 11.43 7.79
N PRO A 84 -6.08 10.58 6.78
CA PRO A 84 -6.71 10.98 5.53
C PRO A 84 -8.12 11.53 5.68
#